data_AF-A0A660PB21-F1
#
_entry.id   AF-A0A660PB21-F1
#
_cell.length_a   1.000
_cell.length_b   1.000
_cell.length_c   1.000
_cell.angle_alpha   90.00
_cell.angle_beta   90.00
_cell.angle_gamma   90.00
#
_symmetry.space_group_name_H-M   'P 1'
#
loop_
_entity.id
_entity.type
_entity.pdbx_description
1 polymer ?
#
loop_
_entity_poly.entity_id
_entity_poly.type
_entity_poly.pdbx_seq_one_letter_code
_entity_poly.pdbx_strand_id
1 'polypeptide(L)'
;MKRIILVTFLMLFSENIGLAQDSTDIPPPDTSRSLSGQYESEVKPEVDKSIWKITGDLGTYGEYYSVSGREARRPSTTGRIFLRPTLTLFGSFSASLNIIYSTEGSSAKQHINQFAVHPQWSWGTLHIGDFSHKLSKYTLSGVSIRGAGIDINAGIFRFQAVGGQTKRKVVAGAYNSVYSQNLYGAKIGIGREESSFFDINVVKVKDNVGSLPLDIFQVDSLEVDTTTSPDTSSIDSIPEYGVTPQENLVVGANTVLKLFGRSLIFRGELAGSAYTRNLYSSSEASEDIPSFVKKVYT
;
A
#
# COMPACT_ATOMS: atom_id res chain seq x y z
N MET A 1 -9.99 0.11 30.74
CA MET A 1 -8.86 -0.79 30.40
C MET A 1 -7.63 0.04 30.05
N LYS A 2 -6.45 -0.35 30.54
CA LYS A 2 -5.17 0.36 30.36
C LYS A 2 -4.53 0.02 29.00
N ARG A 3 -3.79 0.96 28.40
CA ARG A 3 -3.07 0.76 27.12
C ARG A 3 -1.87 -0.16 27.30
N ILE A 4 -1.59 -1.02 26.33
CA ILE A 4 -0.32 -1.77 26.22
C ILE A 4 0.37 -1.27 24.96
N ILE A 5 1.56 -0.67 25.12
CA ILE A 5 2.41 -0.28 24.00
C ILE A 5 3.34 -1.46 23.71
N LEU A 6 3.11 -2.13 22.58
CA LEU A 6 3.93 -3.24 22.13
C LEU A 6 4.97 -2.71 21.13
N VAL A 7 6.25 -2.86 21.47
CA VAL A 7 7.38 -2.58 20.58
C VAL A 7 7.91 -3.91 20.08
N THR A 8 7.71 -4.20 18.78
CA THR A 8 8.17 -5.43 18.15
C THR A 8 9.34 -5.14 17.22
N PHE A 9 10.43 -5.89 17.35
CA PHE A 9 11.56 -5.90 16.44
C PHE A 9 11.61 -7.24 15.69
N LEU A 10 11.68 -7.19 14.35
CA LEU A 10 11.92 -8.37 13.53
C LEU A 10 13.16 -8.12 12.66
N MET A 11 14.16 -8.98 12.79
CA MET A 11 15.41 -8.93 12.03
C MET A 11 15.57 -10.26 11.29
N LEU A 12 15.68 -10.22 9.96
CA LEU A 12 15.87 -11.41 9.13
C LEU A 12 17.11 -11.23 8.27
N PHE A 13 18.05 -12.15 8.40
CA PHE A 13 19.21 -12.27 7.53
C PHE A 13 18.87 -13.22 6.38
N SER A 14 19.18 -12.83 5.15
CA SER A 14 19.17 -13.76 4.01
C SER A 14 20.55 -13.77 3.37
N GLU A 15 21.20 -14.93 3.37
CA GLU A 15 22.41 -15.17 2.59
C GLU A 15 22.01 -15.79 1.24
N ASN A 16 22.50 -15.22 0.14
CA ASN A 16 22.52 -15.88 -1.16
C ASN A 16 23.98 -16.00 -1.58
N ILE A 17 24.57 -17.17 -1.35
CA ILE A 17 25.90 -17.50 -1.84
C ILE A 17 25.73 -18.15 -3.21
N GLY A 18 25.82 -17.35 -4.26
CA GLY A 18 25.94 -17.86 -5.63
C GLY A 18 27.41 -18.15 -5.91
N LEU A 19 27.80 -19.42 -5.91
CA LEU A 19 29.12 -19.83 -6.43
C LEU A 19 29.08 -19.71 -7.96
N ALA A 20 29.90 -18.83 -8.51
CA ALA A 20 30.20 -18.82 -9.93
C ALA A 20 31.02 -20.08 -10.24
N GLN A 21 30.43 -21.03 -10.97
CA GLN A 21 31.14 -22.19 -11.47
C GLN A 21 31.82 -21.76 -12.78
N ASP A 22 33.14 -21.57 -12.72
CA ASP A 22 33.99 -21.36 -13.88
C ASP A 22 34.09 -22.69 -14.65
N SER A 23 33.37 -22.79 -15.77
CA SER A 23 33.50 -23.90 -16.71
C SER A 23 34.23 -23.42 -17.96
N THR A 24 35.56 -23.44 -17.91
CA THR A 24 36.39 -23.35 -19.12
C THR A 24 36.42 -24.72 -19.80
N ASP A 25 35.41 -25.02 -20.62
CA ASP A 25 35.49 -26.06 -21.63
C ASP A 25 35.10 -25.44 -22.97
N ILE A 26 36.11 -24.99 -23.72
CA ILE A 26 35.97 -24.57 -25.12
C ILE A 26 36.20 -25.83 -25.97
N PRO A 27 35.18 -26.40 -26.65
CA PRO A 27 35.42 -27.45 -27.62
C PRO A 27 36.14 -26.85 -28.86
N PRO A 28 37.00 -27.64 -29.54
CA PRO A 28 37.71 -27.15 -30.72
C PRO A 28 36.72 -26.80 -31.85
N PRO A 29 37.07 -25.83 -32.72
CA PRO A 29 36.19 -25.38 -33.79
C PRO A 29 35.99 -26.50 -34.82
N ASP A 30 34.72 -26.86 -35.05
CA ASP A 30 34.29 -27.75 -36.13
C ASP A 30 34.52 -27.05 -37.47
N THR A 31 35.53 -27.50 -38.23
CA THR A 31 35.88 -26.98 -39.55
C THR A 31 35.05 -27.60 -40.69
N SER A 32 33.85 -28.12 -40.42
CA SER A 32 33.00 -28.72 -41.46
C SER A 32 31.61 -28.08 -41.58
N ARG A 33 31.55 -26.76 -41.84
CA ARG A 33 30.35 -26.16 -42.42
C ARG A 33 30.66 -25.29 -43.63
N SER A 34 30.04 -25.71 -44.72
CA SER A 34 30.03 -25.19 -46.07
C SER A 34 29.80 -23.68 -46.17
N LEU A 35 30.53 -23.06 -47.09
CA LEU A 35 30.31 -21.74 -47.64
C LEU A 35 28.93 -21.66 -48.30
N SER A 36 27.93 -21.16 -47.58
CA SER A 36 26.74 -20.55 -48.18
C SER A 36 26.59 -19.17 -47.57
N GLY A 37 27.10 -18.16 -48.28
CA GLY A 37 26.94 -16.76 -47.91
C GLY A 37 25.47 -16.37 -47.97
N GLN A 38 24.83 -16.34 -46.81
CA GLN A 38 23.64 -15.51 -46.61
C GLN A 38 24.12 -14.22 -45.96
N TYR A 39 24.08 -13.13 -46.73
CA TYR A 39 24.11 -11.80 -46.16
C TYR A 39 22.85 -11.65 -45.30
N GLU A 40 22.95 -11.93 -44.00
CA GLU A 40 22.01 -11.40 -43.03
C GLU A 40 22.16 -9.88 -43.09
N SER A 41 21.23 -9.23 -43.79
CA SER A 41 21.03 -7.80 -43.67
C SER A 41 20.76 -7.51 -42.19
N GLU A 42 21.71 -6.86 -41.53
CA GLU A 42 21.53 -6.28 -40.20
C GLU A 42 20.35 -5.31 -40.30
N VAL A 43 19.15 -5.78 -39.95
CA VAL A 43 17.95 -4.95 -39.85
C VAL A 43 18.22 -4.01 -38.69
N LYS A 44 18.77 -2.84 -38.99
CA LYS A 44 18.86 -1.73 -38.03
C LYS A 44 17.44 -1.51 -37.53
N PRO A 45 17.18 -1.68 -36.22
CA PRO A 45 15.84 -1.46 -35.70
C PRO A 45 15.46 -0.03 -36.07
N GLU A 46 14.38 0.09 -36.85
CA GLU A 46 13.82 1.38 -37.19
C GLU A 46 13.45 2.07 -35.87
N VAL A 47 14.21 3.11 -35.54
CA VAL A 47 13.97 3.90 -34.34
C VAL A 47 12.63 4.59 -34.57
N ASP A 48 11.57 4.01 -34.00
CA ASP A 48 10.23 4.59 -33.99
C ASP A 48 10.31 5.98 -33.35
N LYS A 49 10.37 7.00 -34.21
CA LYS A 49 10.44 8.43 -33.84
C LYS A 49 9.07 8.96 -33.41
N SER A 50 8.11 8.10 -33.08
CA SER A 50 6.80 8.57 -32.64
C SER A 50 6.93 9.42 -31.37
N ILE A 51 6.48 10.67 -31.51
CA ILE A 51 6.45 11.66 -30.42
C ILE A 51 5.43 11.31 -29.33
N TRP A 52 4.48 10.42 -29.62
CA TRP A 52 3.51 9.89 -28.66
C TRP A 52 3.14 8.45 -28.97
N LYS A 53 2.87 7.66 -27.93
CA LYS A 53 2.41 6.27 -28.04
C LYS A 53 1.34 6.00 -26.99
N ILE A 54 0.24 5.38 -27.40
CA ILE A 54 -0.82 4.94 -26.48
C ILE A 54 -0.90 3.42 -26.53
N THR A 55 -0.79 2.79 -25.37
CA THR A 55 -1.03 1.34 -25.18
C THR A 55 -2.03 1.14 -24.06
N GLY A 56 -2.54 -0.07 -23.89
CA GLY A 56 -3.38 -0.42 -22.75
C GLY A 56 -4.50 -1.38 -23.12
N ASP A 57 -5.41 -1.55 -22.18
CA ASP A 57 -6.54 -2.46 -22.32
C ASP A 57 -7.85 -1.81 -21.88
N LEU A 58 -8.93 -2.28 -22.50
CA LEU A 58 -10.31 -1.99 -22.18
C LEU A 58 -11.02 -3.33 -22.06
N GLY A 59 -11.84 -3.50 -21.03
CA GLY A 59 -12.68 -4.67 -20.93
C GLY A 59 -13.98 -4.39 -20.20
N THR A 60 -14.95 -5.24 -20.48
CA THR A 60 -16.28 -5.20 -19.89
C THR A 60 -16.61 -6.57 -19.33
N TYR A 61 -17.46 -6.59 -18.31
CA TYR A 61 -17.97 -7.78 -17.66
C TYR A 61 -19.44 -7.53 -17.34
N GLY A 62 -20.27 -8.56 -17.52
CA GLY A 62 -21.69 -8.51 -17.17
C GLY A 62 -22.13 -9.87 -16.64
N GLU A 63 -22.99 -9.85 -15.62
CA GLU A 63 -23.59 -11.04 -15.02
C GLU A 63 -25.10 -10.89 -14.98
N TYR A 64 -25.82 -11.97 -15.31
CA TYR A 64 -27.27 -12.08 -15.12
C TYR A 64 -27.56 -13.19 -14.12
N TYR A 65 -28.38 -12.88 -13.11
CA TYR A 65 -28.75 -13.79 -12.05
C TYR A 65 -30.27 -13.90 -11.93
N SER A 66 -30.77 -15.14 -11.90
CA SER A 66 -32.18 -15.45 -11.65
C SER A 66 -32.27 -16.67 -10.74
N VAL A 67 -33.29 -16.68 -9.87
CA VAL A 67 -33.52 -17.76 -8.93
C VAL A 67 -35.01 -17.95 -8.72
N SER A 68 -35.45 -19.21 -8.65
CA SER A 68 -36.84 -19.59 -8.39
C SER A 68 -36.95 -20.32 -7.05
N GLY A 69 -38.10 -20.21 -6.40
CA GLY A 69 -38.41 -20.93 -5.14
C GLY A 69 -37.69 -20.42 -3.89
N ARG A 70 -36.93 -19.31 -3.96
CA ARG A 70 -36.30 -18.64 -2.82
C ARG A 70 -36.02 -17.17 -3.11
N GLU A 71 -35.77 -16.39 -2.06
CA GLU A 71 -35.41 -14.97 -2.17
C GLU A 71 -34.03 -14.78 -2.83
N ALA A 72 -33.93 -13.79 -3.73
CA ALA A 72 -32.70 -13.43 -4.40
C ALA A 72 -31.70 -12.77 -3.43
N ARG A 73 -30.46 -13.25 -3.41
CA ARG A 73 -29.39 -12.74 -2.53
C ARG A 73 -28.39 -11.84 -3.25
N ARG A 74 -28.61 -11.58 -4.54
CA ARG A 74 -27.76 -10.76 -5.41
C ARG A 74 -28.63 -10.00 -6.41
N PRO A 75 -28.18 -8.83 -6.90
CA PRO A 75 -28.85 -8.13 -7.99
C PRO A 75 -29.00 -9.05 -9.22
N SER A 76 -30.11 -8.87 -9.95
CA SER A 76 -30.42 -9.68 -11.14
C SER A 76 -29.50 -9.38 -12.31
N THR A 77 -28.88 -8.20 -12.35
CA THR A 77 -27.87 -7.83 -13.32
C THR A 77 -26.75 -7.05 -12.67
N THR A 78 -25.52 -7.38 -13.01
CA THR A 78 -24.33 -6.61 -12.62
C THR A 78 -23.45 -6.36 -13.82
N GLY A 79 -22.63 -5.32 -13.74
CA GLY A 79 -21.71 -4.95 -14.80
C GLY A 79 -20.45 -4.31 -14.25
N ARG A 80 -19.37 -4.43 -15.03
CA ARG A 80 -18.10 -3.78 -14.76
C ARG A 80 -17.43 -3.39 -16.06
N ILE A 81 -16.79 -2.23 -16.07
CA ILE A 81 -15.90 -1.77 -17.13
C ILE A 81 -14.55 -1.47 -16.48
N PHE A 82 -13.46 -1.86 -17.12
CA PHE A 82 -12.12 -1.44 -16.74
C PHE A 82 -11.38 -0.85 -17.94
N LEU A 83 -10.57 0.17 -17.67
CA LEU A 83 -9.81 0.92 -18.68
C LEU A 83 -8.42 1.23 -18.11
N ARG A 84 -7.36 0.78 -18.81
CA ARG A 84 -5.96 0.90 -18.37
C ARG A 84 -5.00 1.42 -19.46
N PRO A 85 -5.22 2.62 -20.02
CA PRO A 85 -4.34 3.20 -21.03
C PRO A 85 -3.05 3.72 -20.39
N THR A 86 -1.99 3.70 -21.18
CA THR A 86 -0.70 4.34 -20.90
C THR A 86 -0.33 5.20 -22.09
N LEU A 87 -0.23 6.51 -21.86
CA LEU A 87 0.31 7.46 -22.81
C LEU A 87 1.82 7.61 -22.55
N THR A 88 2.64 7.46 -23.57
CA THR A 88 4.08 7.77 -23.55
C THR A 88 4.33 8.94 -24.48
N LEU A 89 5.06 9.95 -24.02
CA LEU A 89 5.43 11.15 -24.77
C LEU A 89 6.96 11.27 -24.80
N PHE A 90 7.51 11.54 -25.98
CA PHE A 90 8.94 11.84 -26.19
C PHE A 90 9.90 10.82 -25.55
N GLY A 91 9.48 9.56 -25.42
CA GLY A 91 10.25 8.46 -24.82
C GLY A 91 10.66 8.63 -23.35
N SER A 92 10.26 9.71 -22.68
CA SER A 92 10.80 10.10 -21.36
C SER A 92 9.72 10.44 -20.34
N PHE A 93 8.53 10.83 -20.81
CA PHE A 93 7.34 11.02 -19.98
C PHE A 93 6.34 9.92 -20.28
N SER A 94 5.70 9.38 -19.26
CA SER A 94 4.55 8.49 -19.42
C SER A 94 3.46 8.82 -18.40
N ALA A 95 2.22 8.50 -18.72
CA ALA A 95 1.10 8.60 -17.80
C ALA A 95 0.22 7.36 -17.97
N SER A 96 0.19 6.52 -16.93
CA SER A 96 -0.72 5.38 -16.88
C SER A 96 -1.98 5.73 -16.09
N LEU A 97 -3.12 5.24 -16.58
CA LEU A 97 -4.44 5.39 -15.97
C LEU A 97 -4.92 4.00 -15.56
N ASN A 98 -5.64 3.90 -14.45
CA ASN A 98 -6.39 2.71 -14.07
C ASN A 98 -7.80 3.12 -13.63
N ILE A 99 -8.82 2.74 -14.40
CA ILE A 99 -10.22 2.96 -14.03
C ILE A 99 -10.90 1.61 -13.93
N ILE A 100 -11.60 1.39 -12.82
CA ILE A 100 -12.54 0.29 -12.65
C ILE A 100 -13.87 0.91 -12.21
N TYR A 101 -14.91 0.69 -13.00
CA TYR A 101 -16.27 1.07 -12.66
C TYR A 101 -17.17 -0.16 -12.65
N SER A 102 -17.87 -0.38 -11.55
CA SER A 102 -18.74 -1.53 -11.33
C SER A 102 -20.03 -1.12 -10.63
N THR A 103 -21.13 -1.75 -11.02
CA THR A 103 -22.43 -1.60 -10.36
C THR A 103 -22.55 -2.41 -9.07
N GLU A 104 -21.59 -3.28 -8.77
CA GLU A 104 -21.56 -4.14 -7.58
C GLU A 104 -21.13 -3.41 -6.31
N GLY A 105 -20.91 -2.10 -6.39
CA GLY A 105 -20.60 -1.25 -5.25
C GLY A 105 -21.76 -1.18 -4.25
N SER A 106 -21.43 -1.09 -2.97
CA SER A 106 -22.39 -0.91 -1.87
C SER A 106 -21.73 -0.14 -0.73
N SER A 107 -22.46 0.66 0.05
CA SER A 107 -21.99 1.35 1.26
C SER A 107 -21.49 0.38 2.35
N ALA A 108 -21.93 -0.88 2.32
CA ALA A 108 -21.58 -1.90 3.31
C ALA A 108 -20.20 -2.57 3.11
N LYS A 109 -19.43 -2.21 2.07
CA LYS A 109 -18.12 -2.81 1.74
C LYS A 109 -17.02 -1.75 1.60
N GLN A 110 -15.80 -2.11 1.20
CA GLN A 110 -14.81 -1.13 0.73
C GLN A 110 -15.09 -0.73 -0.73
N HIS A 111 -14.48 0.35 -1.23
CA HIS A 111 -14.72 0.83 -2.60
C HIS A 111 -14.26 -0.20 -3.64
N ILE A 112 -15.19 -0.61 -4.50
CA ILE A 112 -14.87 -1.44 -5.68
C ILE A 112 -14.47 -0.58 -6.89
N ASN A 113 -15.04 0.63 -6.98
CA ASN A 113 -14.74 1.57 -8.04
C ASN A 113 -13.41 2.24 -7.77
N GLN A 114 -12.50 2.14 -8.72
CA GLN A 114 -11.14 2.62 -8.60
C GLN A 114 -10.81 3.59 -9.72
N PHE A 115 -10.02 4.60 -9.39
CA PHE A 115 -9.44 5.52 -10.34
C PHE A 115 -8.00 5.80 -9.91
N ALA A 116 -7.02 5.64 -10.79
CA ALA A 116 -5.65 6.01 -10.50
C ALA A 116 -4.96 6.61 -11.72
N VAL A 117 -4.04 7.54 -11.49
CA VAL A 117 -3.15 8.11 -12.50
C VAL A 117 -1.72 8.08 -11.97
N HIS A 118 -0.79 7.64 -12.80
CA HIS A 118 0.64 7.61 -12.50
C HIS A 118 1.43 8.30 -13.63
N PRO A 119 1.56 9.64 -13.59
CA PRO A 119 2.52 10.36 -14.43
C PRO A 119 3.94 10.05 -13.94
N GLN A 120 4.81 9.71 -14.86
CA GLN A 120 6.19 9.35 -14.63
C GLN A 120 7.10 10.13 -15.58
N TRP A 121 8.23 10.57 -15.06
CA TRP A 121 9.31 11.22 -15.78
C TRP A 121 10.65 10.60 -15.34
N SER A 122 11.76 11.08 -15.89
CA SER A 122 13.07 10.42 -15.75
C SER A 122 13.59 10.25 -14.32
N TRP A 123 13.15 11.09 -13.38
CA TRP A 123 13.62 11.09 -11.99
C TRP A 123 12.49 10.98 -10.98
N GLY A 124 11.25 10.72 -11.42
CA GLY A 124 10.16 10.58 -10.48
C GLY A 124 8.83 10.14 -11.05
N THR A 125 7.92 9.85 -10.13
CA THR A 125 6.57 9.39 -10.40
C THR A 125 5.62 10.07 -9.42
N LEU A 126 4.51 10.58 -9.92
CA LEU A 126 3.38 11.02 -9.10
C LEU A 126 2.32 9.92 -9.09
N HIS A 127 1.61 9.77 -7.98
CA HIS A 127 0.50 8.82 -7.84
C HIS A 127 -0.71 9.59 -7.33
N ILE A 128 -1.84 9.46 -8.01
CA ILE A 128 -3.10 10.09 -7.60
C ILE A 128 -4.20 9.04 -7.74
N GLY A 129 -5.12 8.97 -6.78
CA GLY A 129 -6.26 8.06 -6.80
C GLY A 129 -6.05 6.81 -5.95
N ASP A 130 -6.49 5.65 -6.43
CA ASP A 130 -6.44 4.35 -5.77
C ASP A 130 -5.20 3.56 -6.21
N PHE A 131 -4.19 3.47 -5.35
CA PHE A 131 -2.94 2.78 -5.66
C PHE A 131 -2.38 2.07 -4.43
N SER A 132 -1.35 1.25 -4.64
CA SER A 132 -0.53 0.75 -3.53
C SER A 132 0.85 1.37 -3.63
N HIS A 133 1.41 1.71 -2.47
CA HIS A 133 2.74 2.30 -2.37
C HIS A 133 3.65 1.41 -1.51
N LYS A 134 4.96 1.51 -1.73
CA LYS A 134 5.94 0.73 -0.99
C LYS A 134 7.08 1.62 -0.51
N LEU A 135 7.13 1.82 0.81
CA LEU A 135 8.32 2.39 1.46
C LEU A 135 9.30 1.27 1.80
N SER A 136 8.91 0.26 2.56
CA SER A 136 9.77 -0.91 2.78
C SER A 136 8.91 -2.14 3.06
N LYS A 137 9.51 -3.34 3.08
CA LYS A 137 8.76 -4.58 3.31
C LYS A 137 8.09 -4.60 4.70
N TYR A 138 8.75 -4.04 5.71
CA TYR A 138 8.33 -4.07 7.11
C TYR A 138 7.71 -2.77 7.63
N THR A 139 7.52 -1.75 6.76
CA THR A 139 6.84 -0.50 7.13
C THR A 139 5.54 -0.30 6.35
N LEU A 140 5.64 -0.01 5.06
CA LEU A 140 4.50 0.12 4.15
C LEU A 140 4.75 -0.70 2.88
N SER A 141 3.94 -1.74 2.70
CA SER A 141 3.93 -2.55 1.49
C SER A 141 2.54 -3.16 1.27
N GLY A 142 2.00 -3.04 0.06
CA GLY A 142 0.79 -3.76 -0.36
C GLY A 142 -0.54 -3.22 0.18
N VAL A 143 -0.53 -2.09 0.88
CA VAL A 143 -1.76 -1.44 1.36
C VAL A 143 -2.35 -0.59 0.24
N SER A 144 -3.65 -0.74 -0.03
CA SER A 144 -4.38 0.12 -0.96
C SER A 144 -4.67 1.48 -0.30
N ILE A 145 -4.39 2.55 -1.02
CA ILE A 145 -4.48 3.94 -0.58
C ILE A 145 -5.26 4.70 -1.63
N ARG A 146 -6.33 5.37 -1.20
CA ARG A 146 -7.00 6.41 -1.98
C ARG A 146 -6.45 7.76 -1.55
N GLY A 147 -5.60 8.36 -2.39
CA GLY A 147 -4.97 9.63 -2.06
C GLY A 147 -3.93 10.06 -3.08
N ALA A 148 -2.78 10.52 -2.60
CA ALA A 148 -1.67 10.92 -3.44
C ALA A 148 -0.33 10.43 -2.88
N GLY A 149 0.64 10.23 -3.76
CA GLY A 149 2.00 9.88 -3.40
C GLY A 149 2.99 10.34 -4.46
N ILE A 150 4.25 10.41 -4.12
CA ILE A 150 5.32 10.84 -5.00
C ILE A 150 6.58 10.02 -4.73
N ASP A 151 7.27 9.64 -5.80
CA ASP A 151 8.56 8.98 -5.80
C ASP A 151 9.56 9.87 -6.53
N ILE A 152 10.66 10.22 -5.88
CA ILE A 152 11.73 11.06 -6.43
C ILE A 152 13.06 10.34 -6.26
N ASN A 153 13.76 10.14 -7.37
CA ASN A 153 15.11 9.57 -7.44
C ASN A 153 16.01 10.53 -8.21
N ALA A 154 16.51 11.56 -7.53
CA ALA A 154 17.33 12.61 -8.11
C ALA A 154 18.82 12.37 -7.83
N GLY A 155 19.52 11.74 -8.78
CA GLY A 155 20.95 11.47 -8.66
C GLY A 155 21.25 10.41 -7.61
N ILE A 156 21.70 10.84 -6.41
CA ILE A 156 21.89 9.96 -5.25
C ILE A 156 20.80 10.14 -4.20
N PHE A 157 19.92 11.13 -4.34
CA PHE A 157 18.89 11.41 -3.36
C PHE A 157 17.63 10.65 -3.70
N ARG A 158 17.04 10.05 -2.68
CA ARG A 158 15.82 9.26 -2.77
C ARG A 158 14.81 9.86 -1.80
N PHE A 159 13.63 10.20 -2.29
CA PHE A 159 12.54 10.71 -1.49
C PHE A 159 11.24 10.06 -1.94
N GLN A 160 10.43 9.63 -0.98
CA GLN A 160 9.08 9.16 -1.25
C GLN A 160 8.15 9.74 -0.20
N ALA A 161 6.93 10.09 -0.60
CA ALA A 161 5.88 10.47 0.33
C ALA A 161 4.53 9.94 -0.17
N VAL A 162 3.66 9.60 0.76
CA VAL A 162 2.33 9.08 0.45
C VAL A 162 1.35 9.48 1.53
N GLY A 163 0.12 9.80 1.15
CA GLY A 163 -0.95 10.18 2.05
C GLY A 163 -2.32 9.89 1.47
N GLY A 164 -3.20 9.32 2.27
CA GLY A 164 -4.56 9.03 1.83
C GLY A 164 -5.38 8.18 2.79
N GLN A 165 -6.57 7.80 2.34
CA GLN A 165 -7.47 6.91 3.05
C GLN A 165 -7.19 5.45 2.66
N THR A 166 -6.94 4.57 3.63
CA THR A 166 -6.74 3.12 3.41
C THR A 166 -8.02 2.32 3.65
N LYS A 167 -8.92 2.84 4.48
CA LYS A 167 -10.25 2.27 4.71
C LYS A 167 -11.26 3.38 4.74
N ARG A 168 -12.37 3.22 4.02
CA ARG A 168 -13.54 4.06 4.25
C ARG A 168 -14.34 3.55 5.44
N LYS A 169 -15.17 4.42 6.01
CA LYS A 169 -16.12 4.01 7.04
C LYS A 169 -17.13 3.00 6.50
N VAL A 170 -17.45 1.99 7.28
CA VAL A 170 -18.55 1.05 7.03
C VAL A 170 -19.34 0.94 8.32
N VAL A 171 -20.61 1.33 8.26
CA VAL A 171 -21.53 1.23 9.41
C VAL A 171 -22.25 -0.11 9.32
N ALA A 172 -22.12 -0.91 10.36
CA ALA A 172 -22.82 -2.17 10.56
C ALA A 172 -23.22 -2.24 12.05
N GLY A 173 -22.98 -3.38 12.72
CA GLY A 173 -23.12 -3.47 14.19
C GLY A 173 -21.82 -3.13 14.93
N ALA A 174 -21.88 -3.12 16.26
CA ALA A 174 -20.76 -2.84 17.16
C ALA A 174 -19.46 -3.59 16.78
N TYR A 175 -19.55 -4.85 16.32
CA TYR A 175 -18.38 -5.70 16.03
C TYR A 175 -17.94 -5.74 14.56
N ASN A 176 -18.79 -5.30 13.63
CA ASN A 176 -18.54 -5.43 12.19
C ASN A 176 -18.33 -4.09 11.48
N SER A 177 -18.45 -2.99 12.22
CA SER A 177 -18.21 -1.66 11.68
C SER A 177 -16.72 -1.44 11.43
N VAL A 178 -16.40 -0.52 10.52
CA VAL A 178 -15.03 -0.16 10.16
C VAL A 178 -14.90 1.35 10.27
N TYR A 179 -14.00 1.83 11.12
CA TYR A 179 -13.65 3.25 11.15
C TYR A 179 -12.98 3.65 9.83
N SER A 180 -13.19 4.89 9.39
CA SER A 180 -12.34 5.41 8.31
C SER A 180 -10.90 5.52 8.82
N GLN A 181 -9.95 5.13 7.98
CA GLN A 181 -8.53 5.03 8.34
C GLN A 181 -7.70 5.82 7.35
N ASN A 182 -6.84 6.70 7.86
CA ASN A 182 -5.88 7.46 7.08
C ASN A 182 -4.47 6.93 7.31
N LEU A 183 -3.66 6.99 6.26
CA LEU A 183 -2.25 6.62 6.28
C LEU A 183 -1.43 7.77 5.69
N TYR A 184 -0.31 8.08 6.35
CA TYR A 184 0.72 8.97 5.86
C TYR A 184 2.07 8.28 6.00
N GLY A 185 2.93 8.42 5.00
CA GLY A 185 4.26 7.85 5.04
C GLY A 185 5.26 8.70 4.29
N ALA A 186 6.51 8.65 4.73
CA ALA A 186 7.62 9.31 4.06
C ALA A 186 8.87 8.45 4.17
N LYS A 187 9.71 8.53 3.14
CA LYS A 187 11.05 7.94 3.10
C LYS A 187 12.04 8.97 2.58
N ILE A 188 13.20 9.01 3.20
CA ILE A 188 14.38 9.69 2.65
C ILE A 188 15.54 8.70 2.60
N GLY A 189 16.40 8.85 1.61
CA GLY A 189 17.55 7.99 1.46
C GLY A 189 18.62 8.56 0.55
N ILE A 190 19.78 7.91 0.61
CA ILE A 190 20.95 8.22 -0.20
C ILE A 190 21.43 6.97 -0.93
N GLY A 191 21.94 7.14 -2.14
CA GLY A 191 22.44 6.09 -3.01
C GLY A 191 21.51 5.78 -4.18
N ARG A 192 21.76 4.64 -4.84
CA ARG A 192 21.02 4.21 -6.04
C ARG A 192 20.67 2.74 -5.95
N GLU A 193 19.53 2.36 -6.50
CA GLU A 193 19.11 0.95 -6.54
C GLU A 193 20.05 0.09 -7.39
N GLU A 194 20.67 0.67 -8.42
CA GLU A 194 21.65 0.00 -9.27
C GLU A 194 22.96 -0.26 -8.53
N SER A 195 23.29 0.53 -7.51
CA SER A 195 24.48 0.37 -6.67
C SER A 195 24.09 0.04 -5.22
N SER A 196 24.50 0.86 -4.27
CA SER A 196 24.19 0.74 -2.85
C SER A 196 23.30 1.90 -2.42
N PHE A 197 22.43 1.66 -1.44
CA PHE A 197 21.62 2.71 -0.84
C PHE A 197 21.36 2.46 0.63
N PHE A 198 20.97 3.54 1.31
CA PHE A 198 20.45 3.53 2.67
C PHE A 198 19.26 4.48 2.73
N ASP A 199 18.12 3.96 3.18
CA ASP A 199 16.90 4.73 3.36
C ASP A 199 16.45 4.63 4.83
N ILE A 200 15.81 5.70 5.32
CA ILE A 200 14.99 5.70 6.53
C ILE A 200 13.57 6.10 6.16
N ASN A 201 12.59 5.56 6.87
CA ASN A 201 11.19 5.82 6.57
C ASN A 201 10.33 5.83 7.84
N VAL A 202 9.19 6.49 7.73
CA VAL A 202 8.18 6.59 8.78
C VAL A 202 6.80 6.43 8.17
N VAL A 203 5.93 5.72 8.87
CA VAL A 203 4.54 5.47 8.46
C VAL A 203 3.66 5.70 9.68
N LYS A 204 2.63 6.54 9.52
CA LYS A 204 1.59 6.75 10.51
C LYS A 204 0.24 6.32 9.94
N VAL A 205 -0.47 5.48 10.68
CA VAL A 205 -1.82 5.01 10.34
C VAL A 205 -2.73 5.31 11.50
N LYS A 206 -3.88 5.94 11.25
CA LYS A 206 -4.82 6.34 12.30
C LYS A 206 -6.26 6.22 11.85
N ASP A 207 -7.08 5.57 12.68
CA ASP A 207 -8.52 5.54 12.54
C ASP A 207 -9.13 6.87 13.02
N ASN A 208 -10.16 7.34 12.31
CA ASN A 208 -10.92 8.52 12.70
C ASN A 208 -12.00 8.13 13.71
N VAL A 209 -11.77 8.50 14.97
CA VAL A 209 -12.65 8.26 16.11
C VAL A 209 -14.10 8.72 15.86
N GLY A 210 -14.30 9.85 15.18
CA GLY A 210 -15.63 10.40 14.89
C GLY A 210 -16.28 9.89 13.60
N SER A 211 -15.73 8.85 12.96
CA SER A 211 -16.25 8.37 11.67
C SER A 211 -17.44 7.41 11.77
N LEU A 212 -17.59 6.75 12.91
CA LEU A 212 -18.73 5.90 13.22
C LEU A 212 -19.66 6.61 14.21
N PRO A 213 -20.99 6.41 14.10
CA PRO A 213 -21.91 6.95 15.08
C PRO A 213 -21.75 6.19 16.42
N LEU A 214 -22.06 6.82 17.55
CA LEU A 214 -21.81 6.22 18.87
C LEU A 214 -22.94 5.27 19.30
N ASP A 215 -24.13 5.44 18.74
CA ASP A 215 -25.33 4.63 19.00
C ASP A 215 -25.15 3.14 18.63
N ILE A 216 -24.39 2.83 17.58
CA ILE A 216 -24.11 1.44 17.19
C ILE A 216 -23.30 0.64 18.23
N PHE A 217 -22.75 1.31 19.24
CA PHE A 217 -22.02 0.69 20.35
C PHE A 217 -22.81 0.68 21.66
N GLN A 218 -23.99 1.33 21.69
CA GLN A 218 -24.89 1.20 22.82
C GLN A 218 -25.59 -0.15 22.71
N VAL A 219 -25.29 -1.04 23.65
CA VAL A 219 -26.19 -2.15 23.93
C VAL A 219 -27.40 -1.50 24.57
N ASP A 220 -28.57 -1.65 23.97
CA ASP A 220 -29.85 -1.33 24.61
C ASP A 220 -29.86 -2.12 25.92
N SER A 221 -29.49 -1.45 27.01
CA SER A 221 -29.44 -2.04 28.33
C SER A 221 -30.87 -2.42 28.63
N LEU A 222 -31.17 -3.73 28.49
CA LEU A 222 -32.41 -4.39 28.88
C LEU A 222 -33.17 -3.53 29.88
N GLU A 223 -34.32 -3.02 29.45
CA GLU A 223 -35.27 -2.19 30.22
C GLU A 223 -34.89 -2.09 31.70
N VAL A 224 -34.05 -1.11 32.03
CA VAL A 224 -33.84 -0.76 33.44
C VAL A 224 -35.16 -0.17 33.91
N ASP A 225 -35.87 -0.93 34.74
CA ASP A 225 -37.10 -0.52 35.39
C ASP A 225 -36.93 0.89 35.97
N THR A 226 -37.66 1.85 35.41
CA THR A 226 -37.50 3.29 35.65
C THR A 226 -38.14 3.76 36.96
N THR A 227 -38.32 2.87 37.93
CA THR A 227 -38.90 3.21 39.24
C THR A 227 -37.93 3.89 40.20
N THR A 228 -36.66 4.07 39.82
CA THR A 228 -35.69 4.89 40.57
C THR A 228 -35.02 5.92 39.67
N SER A 229 -35.24 7.19 40.02
CA SER A 229 -34.78 8.43 39.40
C SER A 229 -33.44 8.33 38.64
N PRO A 230 -33.37 8.74 37.36
CA PRO A 230 -32.10 8.85 36.67
C PRO A 230 -31.49 10.23 36.94
N ASP A 231 -30.44 10.27 37.75
CA ASP A 231 -29.50 11.39 37.72
C ASP A 231 -28.89 11.44 36.31
N THR A 232 -29.31 12.45 35.53
CA THR A 232 -28.78 12.75 34.21
C THR A 232 -27.37 13.35 34.32
N SER A 233 -26.38 12.51 34.62
CA SER A 233 -25.00 12.78 34.22
C SER A 233 -24.81 12.22 32.82
N SER A 234 -24.57 13.10 31.84
CA SER A 234 -24.16 12.77 30.49
C SER A 234 -23.11 11.65 30.48
N ILE A 235 -23.54 10.44 30.11
CA ILE A 235 -22.64 9.31 29.91
C ILE A 235 -21.82 9.63 28.67
N ASP A 236 -20.60 10.13 28.86
CA ASP A 236 -19.54 10.07 27.84
C ASP A 236 -19.38 8.60 27.46
N SER A 237 -20.11 8.21 26.42
CA SER A 237 -20.33 6.83 26.00
C SER A 237 -19.06 6.32 25.33
N ILE A 238 -18.03 6.01 26.12
CA ILE A 238 -16.89 5.26 25.61
C ILE A 238 -17.44 3.88 25.21
N PRO A 239 -17.33 3.46 23.94
CA PRO A 239 -17.80 2.15 23.54
C PRO A 239 -16.97 1.09 24.27
N GLU A 240 -17.57 0.48 25.30
CA GLU A 240 -16.98 -0.59 26.10
C GLU A 240 -16.94 -1.91 25.30
N TYR A 241 -17.81 -2.03 24.31
CA TYR A 241 -17.97 -3.20 23.45
C TYR A 241 -17.91 -2.82 21.96
N GLY A 242 -17.33 -3.69 21.15
CA GLY A 242 -17.25 -3.54 19.69
C GLY A 242 -15.87 -3.14 19.17
N VAL A 243 -15.84 -2.71 17.90
CA VAL A 243 -14.63 -2.23 17.24
C VAL A 243 -14.16 -0.93 17.89
N THR A 244 -12.84 -0.81 18.05
CA THR A 244 -12.20 0.37 18.64
C THR A 244 -11.28 1.03 17.63
N PRO A 245 -11.21 2.37 17.59
CA PRO A 245 -10.34 3.08 16.67
C PRO A 245 -8.88 2.94 17.10
N GLN A 246 -7.99 2.69 16.15
CA GLN A 246 -6.60 2.31 16.38
C GLN A 246 -5.62 3.32 15.78
N GLU A 247 -4.38 3.32 16.28
CA GLU A 247 -3.28 4.11 15.75
C GLU A 247 -1.98 3.30 15.72
N ASN A 248 -1.21 3.40 14.64
CA ASN A 248 0.11 2.78 14.52
C ASN A 248 1.10 3.79 13.94
N LEU A 249 2.29 3.85 14.52
CA LEU A 249 3.44 4.57 14.01
C LEU A 249 4.57 3.59 13.83
N VAL A 250 5.09 3.46 12.62
CA VAL A 250 6.19 2.57 12.28
C VAL A 250 7.36 3.41 11.78
N VAL A 251 8.56 3.16 12.29
CA VAL A 251 9.81 3.73 11.80
C VAL A 251 10.67 2.59 11.30
N GLY A 252 11.31 2.77 10.15
CA GLY A 252 12.17 1.77 9.56
C GLY A 252 13.43 2.32 8.91
N ALA A 253 14.39 1.43 8.71
CA ALA A 253 15.60 1.66 7.94
C ALA A 253 15.82 0.48 7.00
N ASN A 254 16.24 0.74 5.77
CA ASN A 254 16.51 -0.30 4.79
C ASN A 254 17.77 0.03 3.97
N THR A 255 18.59 -0.98 3.72
CA THR A 255 19.86 -0.82 3.01
C THR A 255 20.13 -1.96 2.06
N VAL A 256 20.78 -1.63 0.96
CA VAL A 256 21.44 -2.59 0.08
C VAL A 256 22.88 -2.12 -0.08
N LEU A 257 23.84 -2.98 0.25
CA LEU A 257 25.26 -2.73 0.05
C LEU A 257 25.79 -3.75 -0.96
N LYS A 258 26.27 -3.28 -2.11
CA LYS A 258 26.94 -4.09 -3.12
C LYS A 258 28.45 -3.85 -3.01
N LEU A 259 29.19 -4.88 -2.65
CA LEU A 259 30.63 -4.86 -2.44
C LEU A 259 31.34 -5.69 -3.53
N PHE A 260 32.63 -5.42 -3.75
CA PHE A 260 33.51 -6.17 -4.66
C PHE A 260 32.91 -6.38 -6.07
N GLY A 261 32.45 -5.31 -6.74
CA GLY A 261 31.87 -5.46 -8.08
C GLY A 261 30.55 -6.24 -8.11
N ARG A 262 29.82 -6.27 -6.98
CA ARG A 262 28.55 -6.98 -6.77
C ARG A 262 28.70 -8.48 -6.46
N SER A 263 29.92 -8.99 -6.28
CA SER A 263 30.16 -10.37 -5.83
C SER A 263 29.60 -10.64 -4.43
N LEU A 264 29.46 -9.59 -3.59
CA LEU A 264 28.79 -9.67 -2.30
C LEU A 264 27.68 -8.61 -2.22
N ILE A 265 26.46 -9.03 -1.90
CA ILE A 265 25.30 -8.15 -1.75
C ILE A 265 24.69 -8.35 -0.36
N PHE A 266 24.87 -7.36 0.51
CA PHE A 266 24.20 -7.30 1.80
C PHE A 266 22.87 -6.56 1.66
N ARG A 267 21.80 -7.14 2.24
CA ARG A 267 20.47 -6.52 2.32
C ARG A 267 20.06 -6.48 3.78
N GLY A 268 19.79 -5.29 4.29
CA GLY A 268 19.34 -5.08 5.66
C GLY A 268 18.02 -4.34 5.70
N GLU A 269 17.13 -4.76 6.58
CA GLU A 269 15.90 -4.03 6.89
C GLU A 269 15.58 -4.16 8.37
N LEU A 270 15.26 -3.04 9.00
CA LEU A 270 14.88 -2.92 10.40
C LEU A 270 13.61 -2.07 10.49
N ALA A 271 12.65 -2.47 11.31
CA ALA A 271 11.48 -1.65 11.63
C ALA A 271 11.10 -1.81 13.10
N GLY A 272 10.55 -0.74 13.68
CA GLY A 272 9.94 -0.73 15.00
C GLY A 272 8.64 0.07 14.97
N SER A 273 7.66 -0.33 15.78
CA SER A 273 6.35 0.30 15.80
C SER A 273 5.85 0.64 17.20
N ALA A 274 5.09 1.73 17.31
CA ALA A 274 4.25 2.07 18.44
C ALA A 274 2.77 1.91 18.03
N TYR A 275 2.05 1.04 18.73
CA TYR A 275 0.68 0.66 18.39
C TYR A 275 -0.30 0.88 19.55
N THR A 276 -1.46 1.45 19.24
CA THR A 276 -2.56 1.77 20.15
C THR A 276 -3.79 1.07 19.63
N ARG A 277 -4.23 0.07 20.40
CA ARG A 277 -5.41 -0.75 20.06
C ARG A 277 -6.73 0.01 20.21
N ASN A 278 -6.79 1.00 21.09
CA ASN A 278 -8.01 1.75 21.39
C ASN A 278 -7.71 3.21 21.74
N LEU A 279 -8.02 4.14 20.85
CA LEU A 279 -7.81 5.58 21.03
C LEU A 279 -8.71 6.21 22.11
N TYR A 280 -9.77 5.53 22.56
CA TYR A 280 -10.60 6.00 23.67
C TYR A 280 -9.97 5.79 25.06
N SER A 281 -8.97 4.92 25.16
CA SER A 281 -8.35 4.61 26.46
C SER A 281 -7.44 5.75 26.94
N SER A 282 -7.28 5.94 28.25
CA SER A 282 -6.31 6.89 28.80
C SER A 282 -4.87 6.44 28.56
N SER A 283 -3.96 7.38 28.28
CA SER A 283 -2.53 7.07 28.15
C SER A 283 -1.92 6.74 29.51
N GLU A 284 -1.13 5.66 29.58
CA GLU A 284 -0.20 5.47 30.69
C GLU A 284 1.12 6.15 30.31
N ALA A 285 1.57 7.08 31.16
CA ALA A 285 2.86 7.72 30.99
C ALA A 285 3.97 6.69 31.29
N SER A 286 4.46 6.02 30.25
CA SER A 286 5.71 5.28 30.36
C SER A 286 6.89 6.26 30.16
N GLU A 287 7.84 6.21 31.09
CA GLU A 287 9.11 6.94 31.01
C GLU A 287 9.98 6.42 29.86
N ASP A 288 9.79 5.16 29.45
CA ASP A 288 10.61 4.47 28.44
C ASP A 288 10.33 4.91 26.99
N ILE A 289 9.26 5.67 26.75
CA ILE A 289 8.92 6.15 25.40
C ILE A 289 9.74 7.40 25.07
N PRO A 290 10.57 7.38 24.02
CA PRO A 290 11.35 8.54 23.61
C PRO A 290 10.48 9.77 23.33
N SER A 291 10.96 10.95 23.72
CA SER A 291 10.21 12.21 23.64
C SER A 291 9.78 12.58 22.20
N PHE A 292 10.58 12.20 21.19
CA PHE A 292 10.23 12.44 19.80
C PHE A 292 8.99 11.64 19.37
N VAL A 293 8.79 10.43 19.90
CA VAL A 293 7.62 9.60 19.63
C VAL A 293 6.38 10.24 20.25
N LYS A 294 6.47 10.74 21.49
CA LYS A 294 5.35 11.42 22.19
C LYS A 294 4.82 12.67 21.47
N LYS A 295 5.62 13.32 20.62
CA LYS A 295 5.19 14.50 19.83
C LYS A 295 4.37 14.14 18.59
N VAL A 296 4.57 12.95 18.04
CA VAL A 296 3.96 12.52 16.76
C VAL A 296 2.99 11.36 16.93
N TYR A 297 2.83 10.85 18.16
CA TYR A 297 2.02 9.70 18.54
C TYR A 297 1.14 10.06 19.75
N THR A 298 -0.09 9.56 19.82
CA THR A 298 -1.13 10.01 20.78
C THR A 298 -1.78 8.84 21.52
#